data_AF-A0A1V6XHD6-F1
#
_entry.id   AF-A0A1V6XHD6-F1
#
_cell.length_a   1.000
_cell.length_b   1.000
_cell.length_c   1.000
_cell.angle_alpha   90.00
_cell.angle_beta   90.00
_cell.angle_gamma   90.00
#
_symmetry.space_group_name_H-M   'P 1'
#
loop_
_entity.id
_entity.type
_entity.pdbx_description
1 polymer ?
#
loop_
_entity_poly.entity_id
_entity_poly.type
_entity_poly.pdbx_seq_one_letter_code
_entity_poly.pdbx_strand_id
1 'polypeptide(L)'
;MSSPHIAIRVGQEMDVGIVEIQDLLFTVSGPTAGAVLMEWNLHESTQGSAGLWDSHFRVGGAKGSNLQTSDCPKESGTVKKDCIAAALILRMTRSSSAYLENVWVWTADHDLDRFSQDQIDIYAARGILIESQGPTWLYGTSSEHHALYQYELYQAKDIVMGMIQTESPYYQPVPRAPQPFIVGQFPADPDFTNCTTSSATCPVSWALRIIDSSSVYLLGAGLYSWFSDYSQTCVDNDLCEDRAFEIEKSFDIWVYNLVTKATRDMVSPAGEIPTYAAANKNEFLSSLLAWVRKSKDIIGSREFPGFTMWSADVEALSSLPSACKTSLSQKVKCDPWAKMFLKDTYRGSLNNDTLIDSICDGTCGASLKGLFDSVQTGCIGYNISGSAPTKYGGQIWSGWNETCLKDPATGDYCNDVINGFSGVIYTKDMSESKLCSLCFVERLKMMQSSSYSVYDKYFQADLEVVHAQCGLSGPTTMPPSLDAPPEFPPDP
;
A
#
# COMPACT_ATOMS: atom_id res chain seq x y z
N MET A 1 -5.11 1.65 -17.65
CA MET A 1 -4.91 0.19 -17.50
C MET A 1 -5.54 -0.18 -16.18
N SER A 2 -6.51 -1.10 -16.14
CA SER A 2 -7.32 -1.35 -14.94
C SER A 2 -7.35 -2.82 -14.51
N SER A 3 -6.65 -3.71 -15.23
CA SER A 3 -6.66 -5.15 -14.97
C SER A 3 -5.28 -5.75 -15.30
N PRO A 4 -4.33 -5.74 -14.34
CA PRO A 4 -3.07 -6.46 -14.48
C PRO A 4 -3.31 -7.98 -14.58
N HIS A 5 -2.47 -8.68 -15.33
CA HIS A 5 -2.54 -10.13 -15.53
C HIS A 5 -1.17 -10.77 -15.33
N ILE A 6 -1.13 -11.84 -14.54
CA ILE A 6 0.08 -12.59 -14.21
C ILE A 6 0.49 -13.46 -15.40
N ALA A 7 1.72 -13.28 -15.88
CA ALA A 7 2.31 -14.11 -16.93
C ALA A 7 2.90 -15.40 -16.35
N ILE A 8 3.68 -15.29 -15.28
CA ILE A 8 4.29 -16.43 -14.58
C ILE A 8 3.84 -16.38 -13.13
N ARG A 9 3.27 -17.48 -12.65
CA ARG A 9 2.91 -17.66 -11.24
C ARG A 9 3.78 -18.76 -10.63
N VAL A 10 4.55 -18.43 -9.60
CA VAL A 10 5.37 -19.39 -8.86
C VAL A 10 4.66 -19.78 -7.56
N GLY A 11 4.06 -20.98 -7.57
CA GLY A 11 3.19 -21.46 -6.48
C GLY A 11 1.84 -20.73 -6.42
N GLN A 12 0.89 -21.29 -5.68
CA GLN A 12 -0.28 -20.56 -5.20
C GLN A 12 0.04 -19.90 -3.86
N GLU A 13 -0.82 -18.97 -3.45
CA GLU A 13 -0.76 -18.37 -2.12
C GLU A 13 -0.78 -19.46 -1.04
N MET A 14 0.02 -19.29 0.00
CA MET A 14 0.24 -20.25 1.10
C MET A 14 0.93 -21.57 0.72
N ASP A 15 1.32 -21.80 -0.54
CA ASP A 15 2.11 -22.98 -0.88
C ASP A 15 3.48 -22.95 -0.19
N VAL A 16 3.90 -24.10 0.34
CA VAL A 16 5.24 -24.31 0.92
C VAL A 16 5.94 -25.38 0.12
N GLY A 17 7.16 -25.14 -0.34
CA GLY A 17 7.86 -26.12 -1.17
C GLY A 17 9.27 -25.75 -1.59
N ILE A 18 9.68 -26.32 -2.71
CA ILE A 18 10.99 -26.11 -3.33
C ILE A 18 10.73 -25.67 -4.77
N VAL A 19 11.28 -24.51 -5.16
CA VAL A 19 11.37 -24.06 -6.54
C VAL A 19 12.74 -23.45 -6.76
N GLU A 20 13.46 -23.99 -7.73
CA GLU A 20 14.75 -23.47 -8.17
C GLU A 20 14.64 -23.09 -9.65
N ILE A 21 14.89 -21.82 -9.97
CA ILE A 21 14.88 -21.30 -11.33
C ILE A 21 16.26 -20.71 -11.61
N GLN A 22 16.88 -21.16 -12.70
CA GLN A 22 18.26 -20.83 -13.04
C GLN A 22 18.39 -20.53 -14.55
N ASP A 23 19.28 -19.61 -14.91
CA ASP A 23 19.68 -19.30 -16.29
C ASP A 23 18.51 -18.92 -17.23
N LEU A 24 17.46 -18.25 -16.72
CA LEU A 24 16.31 -17.83 -17.52
C LEU A 24 16.26 -16.31 -17.75
N LEU A 25 15.80 -15.94 -18.95
CA LEU A 25 15.40 -14.56 -19.25
C LEU A 25 13.88 -14.48 -19.40
N PHE A 26 13.25 -13.72 -18.51
CA PHE A 26 11.84 -13.37 -18.58
C PHE A 26 11.67 -12.05 -19.33
N THR A 27 10.78 -12.01 -20.31
CA THR A 27 10.62 -10.84 -21.19
C THR A 27 9.21 -10.74 -21.75
N VAL A 28 8.95 -9.68 -22.51
CA VAL A 28 7.68 -9.45 -23.21
C VAL A 28 7.93 -9.21 -24.69
N SER A 29 6.91 -9.51 -25.50
CA SER A 29 6.81 -9.04 -26.88
C SER A 29 5.62 -8.07 -26.93
N GLY A 30 5.92 -6.78 -26.95
CA GLY A 30 4.99 -5.69 -26.67
C GLY A 30 4.05 -5.33 -27.82
N PRO A 31 3.08 -4.41 -27.56
CA PRO A 31 2.77 -3.82 -26.25
C PRO A 31 2.03 -4.78 -25.30
N THR A 32 2.40 -4.77 -24.02
CA THR A 32 1.88 -5.68 -22.98
C THR A 32 1.55 -4.95 -21.69
N ALA A 33 0.94 -3.78 -21.81
CA ALA A 33 0.71 -2.80 -20.74
C ALA A 33 0.12 -3.35 -19.41
N GLY A 34 -0.67 -4.44 -19.46
CA GLY A 34 -1.23 -5.10 -18.27
C GLY A 34 -0.40 -6.24 -17.69
N ALA A 35 0.80 -6.54 -18.20
CA ALA A 35 1.58 -7.69 -17.76
C ALA A 35 2.15 -7.50 -16.35
N VAL A 36 1.93 -8.50 -15.51
CA VAL A 36 2.75 -8.79 -14.32
C VAL A 36 3.67 -9.94 -14.71
N LEU A 37 4.96 -9.69 -14.94
CA LEU A 37 5.85 -10.71 -15.54
C LEU A 37 5.96 -11.93 -14.62
N MET A 38 6.11 -11.72 -13.32
CA MET A 38 6.13 -12.79 -12.33
C MET A 38 5.43 -12.39 -11.03
N GLU A 39 4.53 -13.26 -10.57
CA GLU A 39 4.03 -13.28 -9.21
C GLU A 39 4.59 -14.50 -8.48
N TRP A 40 5.26 -14.25 -7.38
CA TRP A 40 5.92 -15.23 -6.54
C TRP A 40 5.14 -15.40 -5.24
N ASN A 41 4.53 -16.57 -5.07
CA ASN A 41 3.65 -16.88 -3.94
C ASN A 41 4.24 -17.93 -3.00
N LEU A 42 5.12 -18.80 -3.52
CA LEU A 42 5.69 -19.91 -2.79
C LEU A 42 6.52 -19.45 -1.58
N HIS A 43 6.35 -20.15 -0.47
CA HIS A 43 7.22 -20.10 0.69
C HIS A 43 8.20 -21.28 0.69
N GLU A 44 9.44 -21.04 1.12
CA GLU A 44 10.46 -22.07 1.22
C GLU A 44 10.08 -23.17 2.23
N SER A 45 10.41 -24.42 1.90
CA SER A 45 10.28 -25.57 2.82
C SER A 45 11.54 -25.78 3.68
N THR A 46 12.70 -25.39 3.16
CA THR A 46 13.97 -25.24 3.89
C THR A 46 14.66 -23.95 3.45
N GLN A 47 15.54 -23.39 4.28
CA GLN A 47 16.23 -22.13 3.97
C GLN A 47 16.88 -22.13 2.58
N GLY A 48 16.49 -21.16 1.75
CA GLY A 48 16.98 -20.97 0.38
C GLY A 48 16.35 -21.87 -0.67
N SER A 49 15.36 -22.71 -0.33
CA SER A 49 14.80 -23.71 -1.26
C SER A 49 13.79 -23.15 -2.28
N ALA A 50 13.42 -21.88 -2.15
CA ALA A 50 12.55 -21.18 -3.10
C ALA A 50 13.35 -19.96 -3.62
N GLY A 51 13.84 -20.02 -4.86
CA GLY A 51 14.72 -18.95 -5.36
C GLY A 51 14.94 -18.84 -6.87
N LEU A 52 15.59 -17.73 -7.24
CA LEU A 52 16.09 -17.40 -8.57
C LEU A 52 17.61 -17.22 -8.52
N TRP A 53 18.34 -17.82 -9.45
CA TRP A 53 19.77 -17.61 -9.67
C TRP A 53 20.04 -17.31 -11.14
N ASP A 54 20.91 -16.33 -11.44
CA ASP A 54 21.29 -16.00 -12.83
C ASP A 54 20.08 -15.88 -13.77
N SER A 55 18.99 -15.34 -13.24
CA SER A 55 17.71 -15.25 -13.94
C SER A 55 17.24 -13.82 -13.93
N HIS A 56 16.97 -13.29 -15.13
CA HIS A 56 16.81 -11.86 -15.34
C HIS A 56 15.46 -11.55 -15.99
N PHE A 57 15.02 -10.31 -15.80
CA PHE A 57 13.85 -9.76 -16.44
C PHE A 57 14.29 -8.62 -17.34
N ARG A 58 13.94 -8.70 -18.63
CA ARG A 58 14.21 -7.64 -19.61
C ARG A 58 12.91 -7.23 -20.28
N VAL A 59 12.53 -5.96 -20.17
CA VAL A 59 11.36 -5.41 -20.84
C VAL A 59 11.81 -4.53 -22.00
N GLY A 60 11.73 -5.08 -23.22
CA GLY A 60 12.08 -4.42 -24.48
C GLY A 60 13.58 -4.39 -24.81
N GLY A 61 13.99 -3.51 -25.73
CA GLY A 61 15.40 -3.23 -26.06
C GLY A 61 16.15 -4.35 -26.76
N ALA A 62 15.45 -5.34 -27.33
CA ALA A 62 16.07 -6.44 -28.07
C ALA A 62 15.17 -7.00 -29.18
N LYS A 63 15.76 -7.71 -30.13
CA LYS A 63 15.05 -8.39 -31.21
C LYS A 63 13.99 -9.34 -30.67
N GLY A 64 12.81 -9.30 -31.30
CA GLY A 64 11.63 -10.08 -30.91
C GLY A 64 10.76 -9.41 -29.85
N SER A 65 11.21 -8.31 -29.24
CA SER A 65 10.42 -7.58 -28.24
C SER A 65 9.33 -6.67 -28.85
N ASN A 66 9.43 -6.29 -30.13
CA ASN A 66 8.62 -5.22 -30.76
C ASN A 66 8.66 -3.89 -29.97
N LEU A 67 9.76 -3.67 -29.25
CA LEU A 67 10.04 -2.52 -28.39
C LEU A 67 11.51 -2.08 -28.63
N GLN A 68 11.90 -1.95 -29.90
CA GLN A 68 13.25 -1.57 -30.31
C GLN A 68 13.31 -0.09 -30.73
N THR A 69 14.47 0.43 -31.16
CA THR A 69 14.61 1.84 -31.56
C THR A 69 13.60 2.29 -32.62
N SER A 70 13.24 1.42 -33.58
CA SER A 70 12.22 1.73 -34.59
C SER A 70 10.81 1.89 -34.02
N ASP A 71 10.55 1.21 -32.90
CA ASP A 71 9.25 1.16 -32.25
C ASP A 71 9.15 2.24 -31.17
N CYS A 72 10.18 2.41 -30.36
CA CYS A 72 10.16 3.22 -29.14
C CYS A 72 11.33 4.21 -29.08
N PRO A 73 11.52 5.10 -30.08
CA PRO A 73 12.61 6.05 -30.05
C PRO A 73 12.45 7.03 -28.88
N LYS A 74 13.57 7.42 -28.25
CA LYS A 74 13.56 8.46 -27.23
C LYS A 74 13.06 9.81 -27.75
N GLU A 75 12.65 10.69 -26.83
CA GLU A 75 12.27 12.08 -27.13
C GLU A 75 11.17 12.18 -28.21
N SER A 76 10.27 11.19 -28.24
CA SER A 76 9.17 11.13 -29.21
C SER A 76 8.10 12.22 -29.02
N GLY A 77 8.24 13.06 -27.99
CA GLY A 77 7.41 14.22 -27.68
C GLY A 77 6.08 13.89 -26.99
N THR A 78 5.62 12.64 -27.06
CA THR A 78 4.41 12.15 -26.38
C THR A 78 4.58 10.68 -26.00
N VAL A 79 3.91 10.21 -24.95
CA VAL A 79 3.91 8.78 -24.61
C VAL A 79 3.35 7.97 -25.76
N LYS A 80 4.18 7.14 -26.37
CA LYS A 80 3.75 6.16 -27.37
C LYS A 80 3.11 4.96 -26.67
N LYS A 81 1.81 4.77 -26.88
CA LYS A 81 1.02 3.68 -26.24
C LYS A 81 1.58 2.29 -26.54
N ASP A 82 2.13 2.09 -27.74
CA ASP A 82 2.73 0.81 -28.14
C ASP A 82 4.04 0.49 -27.40
N CYS A 83 4.58 1.46 -26.66
CA CYS A 83 5.78 1.28 -25.83
C CYS A 83 5.46 1.04 -24.35
N ILE A 84 4.18 0.92 -23.98
CA ILE A 84 3.76 0.56 -22.62
C ILE A 84 3.77 -0.97 -22.49
N ALA A 85 4.69 -1.46 -21.66
CA ALA A 85 5.14 -2.84 -21.74
C ALA A 85 4.88 -3.69 -20.48
N ALA A 86 4.75 -3.08 -19.30
CA ALA A 86 4.45 -3.85 -18.08
C ALA A 86 3.75 -3.01 -17.00
N ALA A 87 2.87 -3.66 -16.23
CA ALA A 87 2.23 -3.10 -15.05
C ALA A 87 3.08 -3.33 -13.77
N LEU A 88 3.80 -4.44 -13.70
CA LEU A 88 4.73 -4.80 -12.63
C LEU A 88 5.66 -5.90 -13.16
N ILE A 89 6.95 -5.88 -12.80
CA ILE A 89 7.85 -6.95 -13.26
C ILE A 89 7.85 -8.12 -12.29
N LEU A 90 8.19 -7.89 -11.02
CA LEU A 90 8.28 -8.95 -10.02
C LEU A 90 7.46 -8.58 -8.78
N ARG A 91 6.50 -9.44 -8.41
CA ARG A 91 5.74 -9.36 -7.16
C ARG A 91 6.08 -10.52 -6.25
N MET A 92 6.50 -10.25 -5.02
CA MET A 92 6.61 -11.24 -3.97
C MET A 92 5.45 -11.03 -3.00
N THR A 93 4.48 -11.93 -3.01
CA THR A 93 3.25 -11.75 -2.22
C THR A 93 3.49 -12.03 -0.74
N ARG A 94 2.50 -11.70 0.08
CA ARG A 94 2.61 -11.71 1.54
C ARG A 94 3.05 -13.05 2.14
N SER A 95 2.46 -14.15 1.66
CA SER A 95 2.77 -15.50 2.16
C SER A 95 4.11 -16.05 1.66
N SER A 96 4.76 -15.37 0.72
CA SER A 96 5.93 -15.90 0.03
C SER A 96 7.22 -15.70 0.80
N SER A 97 8.24 -16.46 0.42
CA SER A 97 9.64 -16.25 0.80
C SER A 97 10.50 -16.47 -0.45
N ALA A 98 11.65 -15.80 -0.59
CA ALA A 98 12.53 -16.08 -1.72
C ALA A 98 14.01 -15.83 -1.45
N TYR A 99 14.85 -16.58 -2.16
CA TYR A 99 16.27 -16.32 -2.33
C TYR A 99 16.54 -15.86 -3.76
N LEU A 100 16.95 -14.61 -3.94
CA LEU A 100 17.24 -14.00 -5.24
C LEU A 100 18.72 -13.67 -5.31
N GLU A 101 19.47 -14.33 -6.19
CA GLU A 101 20.90 -14.07 -6.39
C GLU A 101 21.21 -13.78 -7.87
N ASN A 102 21.93 -12.69 -8.11
CA ASN A 102 22.24 -12.19 -9.46
C ASN A 102 20.98 -12.05 -10.36
N VAL A 103 19.97 -11.34 -9.84
CA VAL A 103 18.72 -11.08 -10.55
C VAL A 103 18.71 -9.62 -11.03
N TRP A 104 18.51 -9.43 -12.33
CA TRP A 104 18.45 -8.10 -12.94
C TRP A 104 17.05 -7.86 -13.48
N VAL A 105 16.38 -6.81 -13.00
CA VAL A 105 15.04 -6.37 -13.40
C VAL A 105 15.17 -5.09 -14.18
N TRP A 106 15.21 -5.19 -15.51
CA TRP A 106 15.58 -4.09 -16.39
C TRP A 106 14.47 -3.74 -17.37
N THR A 107 14.00 -2.50 -17.30
CA THR A 107 13.23 -1.89 -18.39
C THR A 107 14.19 -1.18 -19.31
N ALA A 108 14.18 -1.53 -20.60
CA ALA A 108 15.29 -1.15 -21.46
C ALA A 108 15.37 0.37 -21.69
N ASP A 109 16.52 0.95 -21.36
CA ASP A 109 16.86 2.34 -21.63
C ASP A 109 17.55 2.54 -23.00
N HIS A 110 18.06 1.44 -23.60
CA HIS A 110 18.66 1.42 -24.93
C HIS A 110 18.42 0.09 -25.69
N ASP A 111 18.62 0.11 -27.01
CA ASP A 111 18.50 -1.07 -27.87
C ASP A 111 19.82 -1.86 -27.95
N LEU A 112 19.82 -3.03 -27.31
CA LEU A 112 20.97 -3.94 -27.21
C LEU A 112 21.41 -4.50 -28.57
N ASP A 113 20.49 -4.58 -29.52
CA ASP A 113 20.69 -5.20 -30.82
C ASP A 113 21.20 -4.22 -31.89
N ARG A 114 21.49 -2.97 -31.50
CA ARG A 114 22.13 -1.96 -32.34
C ARG A 114 23.54 -1.64 -31.86
N PHE A 115 24.48 -1.53 -32.81
CA PHE A 115 25.86 -1.17 -32.50
C PHE A 115 25.99 0.20 -31.80
N SER A 116 25.12 1.15 -32.15
CA SER A 116 25.11 2.49 -31.56
C SER A 116 24.49 2.55 -30.16
N GLN A 117 23.84 1.48 -29.69
CA GLN A 117 23.12 1.44 -28.41
C GLN A 117 22.14 2.62 -28.28
N ASP A 118 21.32 2.82 -29.31
CA ASP A 118 20.38 3.94 -29.36
C ASP A 118 19.43 3.89 -28.15
N GLN A 119 19.31 5.01 -27.42
CA GLN A 119 18.40 5.15 -26.29
C GLN A 119 16.92 5.10 -26.73
N ILE A 120 16.06 4.52 -25.88
CA ILE A 120 14.65 4.23 -26.19
C ILE A 120 13.71 4.55 -25.01
N ASP A 121 12.45 4.84 -25.30
CA ASP A 121 11.40 5.09 -24.32
C ASP A 121 10.48 3.87 -24.17
N ILE A 122 10.75 3.00 -23.18
CA ILE A 122 9.85 1.90 -22.82
C ILE A 122 9.26 2.16 -21.44
N TYR A 123 7.96 1.95 -21.30
CA TYR A 123 7.25 2.24 -20.06
C TYR A 123 6.85 0.93 -19.35
N ALA A 124 7.50 0.67 -18.23
CA ALA A 124 7.05 -0.29 -17.21
C ALA A 124 6.73 0.48 -15.93
N ALA A 125 5.62 0.16 -15.25
CA ALA A 125 5.19 0.97 -14.12
C ALA A 125 6.06 0.74 -12.88
N ARG A 126 6.33 -0.53 -12.54
CA ARG A 126 6.89 -0.96 -11.25
C ARG A 126 7.92 -2.05 -11.46
N GLY A 127 9.03 -1.96 -10.73
CA GLY A 127 10.08 -2.97 -10.76
C GLY A 127 9.73 -4.17 -9.88
N ILE A 128 10.18 -4.12 -8.63
CA ILE A 128 10.01 -5.19 -7.64
C ILE A 128 9.14 -4.71 -6.48
N LEU A 129 7.99 -5.38 -6.29
CA LEU A 129 7.10 -5.20 -5.14
C LEU A 129 7.28 -6.39 -4.18
N ILE A 130 7.57 -6.10 -2.91
CA ILE A 130 7.82 -7.09 -1.87
C ILE A 130 6.82 -6.88 -0.74
N GLU A 131 5.91 -7.82 -0.57
CA GLU A 131 4.94 -7.92 0.53
C GLU A 131 5.27 -9.07 1.50
N SER A 132 6.25 -9.90 1.11
CA SER A 132 6.72 -11.10 1.83
C SER A 132 6.92 -10.82 3.32
N GLN A 133 6.42 -11.75 4.15
CA GLN A 133 6.70 -11.79 5.59
C GLN A 133 8.04 -12.50 5.92
N GLY A 134 8.79 -12.87 4.87
CA GLY A 134 10.10 -13.45 4.94
C GLY A 134 10.12 -14.94 5.30
N PRO A 135 11.33 -15.54 5.33
CA PRO A 135 12.59 -14.84 5.09
C PRO A 135 12.85 -14.61 3.60
N THR A 136 13.30 -13.40 3.24
CA THR A 136 13.57 -13.05 1.85
C THR A 136 14.96 -12.42 1.72
N TRP A 137 15.75 -12.92 0.78
CA TRP A 137 17.12 -12.49 0.51
C TRP A 137 17.27 -12.00 -0.93
N LEU A 138 17.82 -10.80 -1.09
CA LEU A 138 18.16 -10.19 -2.38
C LEU A 138 19.65 -9.92 -2.44
N TYR A 139 20.42 -10.86 -2.98
CA TYR A 139 21.86 -10.77 -3.12
C TYR A 139 22.27 -10.34 -4.52
N GLY A 140 22.88 -9.16 -4.63
CA GLY A 140 23.33 -8.62 -5.92
C GLY A 140 22.20 -8.43 -6.93
N THR A 141 21.04 -7.93 -6.48
CA THR A 141 19.90 -7.67 -7.37
C THR A 141 19.93 -6.22 -7.88
N SER A 142 19.41 -6.01 -9.09
CA SER A 142 19.26 -4.67 -9.67
C SER A 142 17.84 -4.49 -10.21
N SER A 143 17.25 -3.30 -10.04
CA SER A 143 15.94 -2.93 -10.60
C SER A 143 16.00 -1.52 -11.18
N GLU A 144 15.71 -1.36 -12.46
CA GLU A 144 16.02 -0.11 -13.17
C GLU A 144 14.94 0.33 -14.16
N HIS A 145 14.77 1.66 -14.24
CA HIS A 145 13.98 2.38 -15.25
C HIS A 145 12.47 2.12 -15.22
N HIS A 146 11.92 1.88 -14.03
CA HIS A 146 10.46 1.79 -13.83
C HIS A 146 9.87 3.15 -13.48
N ALA A 147 8.67 3.45 -13.97
CA ALA A 147 8.09 4.80 -13.90
C ALA A 147 7.68 5.24 -12.48
N LEU A 148 7.28 4.31 -11.60
CA LEU A 148 6.82 4.60 -10.24
C LEU A 148 7.91 4.33 -9.21
N TYR A 149 8.45 3.11 -9.20
CA TYR A 149 9.50 2.71 -8.28
C TYR A 149 10.32 1.52 -8.80
N GLN A 150 11.57 1.44 -8.36
CA GLN A 150 12.45 0.31 -8.65
C GLN A 150 12.26 -0.83 -7.65
N TYR A 151 12.25 -0.50 -6.35
CA TYR A 151 11.92 -1.41 -5.25
C TYR A 151 10.87 -0.78 -4.33
N GLU A 152 9.86 -1.56 -3.96
CA GLU A 152 8.88 -1.20 -2.94
C GLU A 152 8.67 -2.36 -1.97
N LEU A 153 8.88 -2.09 -0.69
CA LEU A 153 8.53 -2.99 0.41
C LEU A 153 7.26 -2.45 1.03
N TYR A 154 6.21 -3.27 1.03
CA TYR A 154 4.91 -2.89 1.57
C TYR A 154 4.41 -3.93 2.58
N GLN A 155 4.23 -3.51 3.83
CA GLN A 155 3.90 -4.42 4.94
C GLN A 155 4.88 -5.61 5.05
N ALA A 156 6.09 -5.49 4.50
CA ALA A 156 7.05 -6.57 4.41
C ALA A 156 7.80 -6.80 5.73
N LYS A 157 8.28 -8.02 5.94
CA LYS A 157 9.03 -8.39 7.14
C LYS A 157 10.17 -9.36 6.84
N ASP A 158 11.24 -9.28 7.62
CA ASP A 158 12.38 -10.21 7.60
C ASP A 158 13.06 -10.26 6.22
N ILE A 159 13.50 -9.09 5.74
CA ILE A 159 14.08 -8.87 4.42
C ILE A 159 15.57 -8.52 4.54
N VAL A 160 16.42 -9.17 3.75
CA VAL A 160 17.83 -8.83 3.58
C VAL A 160 18.09 -8.45 2.12
N MET A 161 18.72 -7.30 1.90
CA MET A 161 19.06 -6.81 0.57
C MET A 161 20.53 -6.39 0.55
N GLY A 162 21.37 -6.95 -0.33
CA GLY A 162 22.81 -6.71 -0.26
C GLY A 162 23.60 -7.19 -1.50
N MET A 163 24.24 -6.34 -2.28
CA MET A 163 23.88 -4.94 -2.50
C MET A 163 22.78 -4.87 -3.55
N ILE A 164 21.88 -3.88 -3.43
CA ILE A 164 20.93 -3.53 -4.49
C ILE A 164 21.44 -2.37 -5.33
N GLN A 165 20.92 -2.26 -6.54
CA GLN A 165 21.24 -1.16 -7.45
C GLN A 165 19.98 -0.68 -8.19
N THR A 166 19.89 0.62 -8.45
CA THR A 166 18.76 1.22 -9.16
C THR A 166 19.13 2.43 -10.02
N GLU A 167 18.42 2.60 -11.13
CA GLU A 167 18.42 3.83 -11.93
C GLU A 167 16.99 4.33 -12.20
N SER A 168 16.80 5.65 -12.17
CA SER A 168 15.57 6.28 -12.67
C SER A 168 15.47 6.15 -14.20
N PRO A 169 14.26 6.12 -14.79
CA PRO A 169 14.10 6.14 -16.24
C PRO A 169 14.59 7.45 -16.84
N TYR A 170 15.40 7.39 -17.90
CA TYR A 170 16.10 8.56 -18.44
C TYR A 170 15.19 9.63 -19.03
N TYR A 171 13.99 9.22 -19.48
CA TYR A 171 12.97 10.11 -19.99
C TYR A 171 12.34 10.98 -18.90
N GLN A 172 12.38 10.58 -17.62
CA GLN A 172 11.73 11.37 -16.58
C GLN A 172 12.44 12.72 -16.41
N PRO A 173 11.67 13.83 -16.26
CA PRO A 173 10.25 13.91 -15.93
C PRO A 173 9.29 14.05 -17.15
N VAL A 174 9.65 13.58 -18.35
CA VAL A 174 8.83 13.64 -19.57
C VAL A 174 8.54 12.22 -20.11
N PRO A 175 7.43 11.57 -19.74
CA PRO A 175 6.38 12.06 -18.84
C PRO A 175 6.79 12.02 -17.36
N ARG A 176 6.04 12.78 -16.57
CA ARG A 176 6.17 12.86 -15.10
C ARG A 176 5.59 11.59 -14.48
N ALA A 177 6.20 11.04 -13.44
CA ALA A 177 5.52 10.02 -12.63
C ALA A 177 4.21 10.60 -12.04
N PRO A 178 3.09 9.86 -12.00
CA PRO A 178 2.96 8.43 -12.33
C PRO A 178 2.63 8.11 -13.81
N GLN A 179 2.61 9.10 -14.71
CA GLN A 179 2.25 8.87 -16.11
C GLN A 179 3.26 7.94 -16.79
N PRO A 180 2.81 7.06 -17.73
CA PRO A 180 1.44 6.95 -18.26
C PRO A 180 0.49 6.03 -17.47
N PHE A 181 0.84 5.68 -16.23
CA PHE A 181 0.12 4.69 -15.44
C PHE A 181 -0.94 5.33 -14.54
N ILE A 182 -1.86 4.48 -14.11
CA ILE A 182 -2.86 4.80 -13.09
C ILE A 182 -2.36 4.15 -11.79
N VAL A 183 -2.40 4.90 -10.71
CA VAL A 183 -2.01 4.44 -9.36
C VAL A 183 -3.19 3.77 -8.65
N GLY A 184 -2.91 2.98 -7.62
CA GLY A 184 -3.89 2.19 -6.88
C GLY A 184 -4.19 0.84 -7.54
N GLN A 185 -3.33 0.37 -8.44
CA GLN A 185 -3.41 -0.99 -8.97
C GLN A 185 -2.68 -2.00 -8.08
N PHE A 186 -1.68 -1.53 -7.34
CA PHE A 186 -0.95 -2.30 -6.35
C PHE A 186 -0.90 -1.50 -5.04
N PRO A 187 -0.73 -2.19 -3.89
CA PRO A 187 -0.69 -1.53 -2.59
C PRO A 187 0.38 -0.43 -2.53
N ALA A 188 0.07 0.65 -1.83
CA ALA A 188 0.95 1.79 -1.57
C ALA A 188 1.53 2.52 -2.78
N ASP A 189 1.05 2.28 -4.01
CA ASP A 189 1.49 3.00 -5.21
C ASP A 189 1.77 4.50 -4.98
N PRO A 190 2.97 5.01 -5.32
CA PRO A 190 3.28 6.42 -5.15
C PRO A 190 2.46 7.25 -6.16
N ASP A 191 1.64 8.17 -5.64
CA ASP A 191 0.74 8.99 -6.47
C ASP A 191 1.36 10.29 -6.99
N PHE A 192 2.52 10.68 -6.44
CA PHE A 192 3.25 11.92 -6.73
C PHE A 192 2.41 13.20 -6.61
N THR A 193 1.26 13.15 -5.92
CA THR A 193 0.34 14.30 -5.76
C THR A 193 0.93 15.43 -4.93
N ASN A 194 1.95 15.13 -4.14
CA ASN A 194 2.70 16.11 -3.37
C ASN A 194 3.74 16.89 -4.20
N CYS A 195 3.96 16.53 -5.47
CA CYS A 195 4.83 17.26 -6.38
C CYS A 195 4.10 18.44 -7.04
N THR A 196 4.72 19.62 -7.03
CA THR A 196 4.18 20.77 -7.77
C THR A 196 4.29 20.55 -9.27
N THR A 197 3.33 21.09 -10.04
CA THR A 197 3.31 20.97 -11.51
C THR A 197 4.54 21.57 -12.20
N SER A 198 5.25 22.50 -11.54
CA SER A 198 6.47 23.13 -12.04
C SER A 198 7.76 22.38 -11.69
N SER A 199 7.74 21.41 -10.76
CA SER A 199 8.96 20.71 -10.35
C SER A 199 9.40 19.69 -11.39
N ALA A 200 10.64 19.75 -11.88
CA ALA A 200 11.22 18.75 -12.78
C ALA A 200 11.84 17.56 -12.03
N THR A 201 12.19 17.73 -10.75
CA THR A 201 13.00 16.78 -9.97
C THR A 201 12.18 15.97 -8.96
N CYS A 202 10.99 16.44 -8.58
CA CYS A 202 10.09 15.71 -7.67
C CYS A 202 9.36 14.51 -8.31
N PRO A 203 8.84 14.58 -9.56
CA PRO A 203 8.04 13.52 -10.15
C PRO A 203 8.90 12.46 -10.86
N VAL A 204 10.00 12.08 -10.23
CA VAL A 204 10.92 11.04 -10.68
C VAL A 204 10.68 9.79 -9.82
N SER A 205 10.77 8.62 -10.43
CA SER A 205 10.53 7.33 -9.79
C SER A 205 11.33 7.17 -8.51
N TRP A 206 10.75 6.51 -7.51
CA TRP A 206 11.50 6.16 -6.30
C TRP A 206 12.50 5.04 -6.57
N ALA A 207 13.71 5.17 -6.02
CA ALA A 207 14.68 4.08 -6.03
C ALA A 207 14.27 2.96 -5.07
N LEU A 208 13.93 3.32 -3.83
CA LEU A 208 13.50 2.39 -2.80
C LEU A 208 12.40 3.02 -1.94
N ARG A 209 11.34 2.27 -1.66
CA ARG A 209 10.33 2.65 -0.69
C ARG A 209 10.16 1.53 0.34
N ILE A 210 10.13 1.90 1.62
CA ILE A 210 9.86 0.97 2.73
C ILE A 210 8.66 1.51 3.51
N ILE A 211 7.51 0.89 3.31
CA ILE A 211 6.21 1.37 3.80
C ILE A 211 5.60 0.29 4.69
N ASP A 212 5.17 0.68 5.90
CA ASP A 212 4.55 -0.21 6.90
C ASP A 212 5.34 -1.50 7.20
N SER A 213 6.65 -1.49 6.99
CA SER A 213 7.49 -2.69 7.01
C SER A 213 8.39 -2.75 8.24
N SER A 214 8.94 -3.94 8.54
CA SER A 214 9.82 -4.11 9.70
C SER A 214 10.92 -5.15 9.48
N SER A 215 12.00 -5.05 10.26
CA SER A 215 13.12 -6.00 10.20
C SER A 215 13.71 -6.12 8.79
N VAL A 216 14.14 -4.97 8.24
CA VAL A 216 14.74 -4.86 6.90
C VAL A 216 16.21 -4.48 7.04
N TYR A 217 17.08 -5.28 6.44
CA TYR A 217 18.53 -5.08 6.45
C TYR A 217 19.02 -4.78 5.03
N LEU A 218 19.35 -3.52 4.78
CA LEU A 218 19.95 -3.03 3.54
C LEU A 218 21.48 -2.97 3.72
N LEU A 219 22.16 -4.01 3.26
CA LEU A 219 23.60 -4.23 3.38
C LEU A 219 24.32 -3.78 2.10
N GLY A 220 24.17 -2.50 1.76
CA GLY A 220 24.70 -1.89 0.55
C GLY A 220 23.60 -1.54 -0.44
N ALA A 221 23.64 -0.30 -0.95
CA ALA A 221 22.74 0.15 -2.01
C ALA A 221 23.41 1.21 -2.89
N GLY A 222 23.26 1.08 -4.20
CA GLY A 222 23.60 2.12 -5.18
C GLY A 222 22.35 2.67 -5.84
N LEU A 223 21.93 3.89 -5.50
CA LEU A 223 20.69 4.48 -6.00
C LEU A 223 20.99 5.70 -6.87
N TYR A 224 20.84 5.58 -8.19
CA TYR A 224 21.35 6.58 -9.13
C TYR A 224 20.25 7.27 -9.92
N SER A 225 20.48 8.56 -10.17
CA SER A 225 19.68 9.38 -11.07
C SER A 225 20.64 10.11 -12.01
N TRP A 226 20.58 9.82 -13.30
CA TRP A 226 21.59 10.26 -14.28
C TRP A 226 21.09 11.33 -15.24
N PHE A 227 19.78 11.51 -15.34
CA PHE A 227 19.17 12.31 -16.38
C PHE A 227 18.00 13.11 -15.85
N SER A 228 17.71 14.20 -16.55
CA SER A 228 16.43 14.87 -16.55
C SER A 228 16.06 15.08 -18.01
N ASP A 229 15.10 14.29 -18.52
CA ASP A 229 14.70 14.31 -19.94
C ASP A 229 15.91 14.16 -20.87
N TYR A 230 16.66 13.05 -20.69
CA TYR A 230 17.90 12.72 -21.41
C TYR A 230 19.07 13.71 -21.31
N SER A 231 18.91 14.83 -20.58
CA SER A 231 20.01 15.74 -20.26
C SER A 231 20.73 15.32 -18.99
N GLN A 232 22.07 15.31 -19.03
CA GLN A 232 22.91 15.08 -17.85
C GLN A 232 23.37 16.37 -17.16
N THR A 233 22.89 17.56 -17.57
CA THR A 233 23.25 18.82 -16.89
C THR A 233 22.89 18.79 -15.39
N CYS A 234 21.88 18.01 -15.01
CA CYS A 234 21.51 17.82 -13.61
C CYS A 234 22.57 17.06 -12.79
N VAL A 235 23.39 16.20 -13.43
CA VAL A 235 24.46 15.42 -12.79
C VAL A 235 25.57 16.33 -12.30
N ASP A 236 25.94 17.33 -13.10
CA ASP A 236 26.94 18.34 -12.75
C ASP A 236 26.49 19.21 -11.57
N ASN A 237 25.17 19.35 -11.37
CA ASN A 237 24.56 20.07 -10.27
C ASN A 237 24.13 19.16 -9.11
N ASP A 238 24.39 17.86 -9.21
CA ASP A 238 23.96 16.83 -8.25
C ASP A 238 22.45 16.88 -7.91
N LEU A 239 21.59 17.21 -8.89
CA LEU A 239 20.15 17.43 -8.69
C LEU A 239 19.33 17.00 -9.92
N CYS A 240 19.37 15.71 -10.27
CA CYS A 240 18.46 15.10 -11.25
C CYS A 240 17.12 14.75 -10.62
N GLU A 241 17.08 14.42 -9.33
CA GLU A 241 15.85 14.15 -8.60
C GLU A 241 15.90 14.70 -7.16
N ASP A 242 14.73 14.95 -6.59
CA ASP A 242 14.62 15.46 -5.22
C ASP A 242 14.86 14.37 -4.17
N ARG A 243 14.42 13.13 -4.44
CA ARG A 243 14.29 12.09 -3.42
C ARG A 243 14.37 10.69 -4.05
N ALA A 244 15.18 9.82 -3.45
CA ALA A 244 15.41 8.45 -3.93
C ALA A 244 14.84 7.36 -3.01
N PHE A 245 14.98 7.53 -1.69
CA PHE A 245 14.67 6.49 -0.71
C PHE A 245 13.65 6.98 0.31
N GLU A 246 12.42 6.48 0.24
CA GLU A 246 11.36 6.77 1.21
C GLU A 246 11.26 5.71 2.30
N ILE A 247 11.02 6.16 3.53
CA ILE A 247 10.62 5.27 4.63
C ILE A 247 9.40 5.87 5.33
N GLU A 248 8.33 5.10 5.42
CA GLU A 248 7.08 5.50 6.06
C GLU A 248 6.57 4.41 6.98
N LYS A 249 6.15 4.79 8.18
CA LYS A 249 5.52 3.94 9.19
C LYS A 249 6.26 2.62 9.47
N SER A 250 7.58 2.62 9.33
CA SER A 250 8.40 1.40 9.38
C SER A 250 9.38 1.45 10.56
N PHE A 251 9.80 0.29 11.08
CA PHE A 251 10.72 0.22 12.22
C PHE A 251 11.70 -0.95 12.06
N ASP A 252 12.76 -0.99 12.87
CA ASP A 252 13.82 -2.01 12.76
C ASP A 252 14.45 -2.06 11.35
N ILE A 253 14.78 -0.88 10.82
CA ILE A 253 15.39 -0.70 9.50
C ILE A 253 16.87 -0.38 9.68
N TRP A 254 17.71 -1.19 9.02
CA TRP A 254 19.16 -1.10 9.12
C TRP A 254 19.75 -0.84 7.75
N VAL A 255 20.31 0.36 7.54
CA VAL A 255 20.90 0.76 6.26
C VAL A 255 22.40 0.92 6.43
N TYR A 256 23.16 0.16 5.65
CA TYR A 256 24.62 0.22 5.61
C TYR A 256 25.09 0.45 4.18
N ASN A 257 26.17 1.23 4.04
CA ASN A 257 26.79 1.51 2.75
C ASN A 257 25.80 1.97 1.66
N LEU A 258 25.00 3.00 1.98
CA LEU A 258 24.09 3.62 1.01
C LEU A 258 24.84 4.65 0.19
N VAL A 259 24.76 4.52 -1.13
CA VAL A 259 25.40 5.41 -2.09
C VAL A 259 24.34 5.95 -3.04
N THR A 260 24.33 7.26 -3.28
CA THR A 260 23.41 7.88 -4.23
C THR A 260 24.12 8.78 -5.24
N LYS A 261 23.50 9.02 -6.40
CA LYS A 261 23.98 9.99 -7.39
C LYS A 261 22.89 10.95 -7.85
N ALA A 262 23.24 12.24 -7.82
CA ALA A 262 22.43 13.37 -8.27
C ALA A 262 21.00 13.41 -7.70
N THR A 263 20.85 12.89 -6.48
CA THR A 263 19.63 13.01 -5.67
C THR A 263 19.87 14.07 -4.59
N ARG A 264 18.91 14.97 -4.33
CA ARG A 264 19.00 15.92 -3.21
C ARG A 264 18.95 15.21 -1.86
N ASP A 265 17.97 14.33 -1.67
CA ASP A 265 17.69 13.64 -0.41
C ASP A 265 18.06 12.14 -0.54
N MET A 266 19.11 11.71 0.17
CA MET A 266 19.55 10.30 0.15
C MET A 266 18.57 9.37 0.86
N VAL A 267 17.97 9.84 1.96
CA VAL A 267 16.94 9.14 2.74
C VAL A 267 15.90 10.18 3.15
N SER A 268 14.63 9.91 2.85
CA SER A 268 13.50 10.80 3.07
C SER A 268 12.43 10.09 3.93
N PRO A 269 12.58 10.06 5.26
CA PRO A 269 11.51 9.56 6.12
C PRO A 269 10.28 10.47 6.05
N ALA A 270 9.09 9.89 5.89
CA ALA A 270 7.84 10.63 5.71
C ALA A 270 7.56 11.59 6.89
N GLY A 271 7.39 12.89 6.60
CA GLY A 271 7.12 13.90 7.62
C GLY A 271 8.32 14.29 8.50
N GLU A 272 9.53 13.81 8.19
CA GLU A 272 10.75 14.15 8.93
C GLU A 272 11.76 14.93 8.08
N ILE A 273 12.86 15.37 8.70
CA ILE A 273 13.97 16.02 8.01
C ILE A 273 14.75 14.97 7.21
N PRO A 274 14.94 15.14 5.89
CA PRO A 274 15.72 14.22 5.08
C PRO A 274 17.21 14.21 5.41
N THR A 275 17.88 13.12 5.04
CA THR A 275 19.35 13.06 5.00
C THR A 275 19.84 13.57 3.65
N TYR A 276 20.35 14.80 3.62
CA TYR A 276 20.75 15.46 2.37
C TYR A 276 22.05 14.90 1.81
N ALA A 277 22.09 14.71 0.49
CA ALA A 277 23.27 14.24 -0.23
C ALA A 277 24.44 15.21 -0.20
N ALA A 278 24.15 16.52 -0.17
CA ALA A 278 25.15 17.59 -0.10
C ALA A 278 26.04 17.50 1.15
N ALA A 279 25.50 17.00 2.27
CA ALA A 279 26.25 16.82 3.51
C ALA A 279 27.13 15.55 3.51
N ASN A 280 26.97 14.68 2.51
CA ASN A 280 27.56 13.34 2.45
C ASN A 280 28.30 13.10 1.13
N LYS A 281 28.76 14.18 0.47
CA LYS A 281 29.51 14.08 -0.79
C LYS A 281 30.81 13.30 -0.61
N ASN A 282 31.02 12.34 -1.50
CA ASN A 282 32.17 11.47 -1.56
C ASN A 282 32.63 11.35 -3.02
N GLU A 283 33.45 12.32 -3.43
CA GLU A 283 33.90 12.52 -4.81
C GLU A 283 32.72 12.58 -5.80
N PHE A 284 32.57 11.58 -6.66
CA PHE A 284 31.54 11.55 -7.69
C PHE A 284 30.14 11.31 -7.13
N LEU A 285 30.04 10.58 -6.02
CA LEU A 285 28.79 10.11 -5.42
C LEU A 285 28.54 10.82 -4.08
N SER A 286 27.40 10.52 -3.44
CA SER A 286 27.21 10.78 -2.01
C SER A 286 27.06 9.43 -1.29
N SER A 287 27.63 9.29 -0.10
CA SER A 287 27.65 7.99 0.60
C SER A 287 27.42 8.11 2.11
N LEU A 288 26.62 7.20 2.66
CA LEU A 288 26.43 6.97 4.09
C LEU A 288 27.02 5.60 4.47
N LEU A 289 27.91 5.58 5.46
CA LEU A 289 28.41 4.31 6.00
C LEU A 289 27.30 3.53 6.72
N ALA A 290 26.51 4.22 7.53
CA ALA A 290 25.38 3.64 8.25
C ALA A 290 24.29 4.71 8.48
N TRP A 291 23.04 4.30 8.34
CA TRP A 291 21.85 5.04 8.72
C TRP A 291 20.95 4.08 9.50
N VAL A 292 20.93 4.25 10.83
CA VAL A 292 20.28 3.32 11.76
C VAL A 292 19.55 4.10 12.85
N ARG A 293 18.43 3.54 13.33
CA ARG A 293 17.68 4.04 14.49
C ARG A 293 17.51 2.93 15.52
N LYS A 294 16.90 3.24 16.67
CA LYS A 294 16.56 2.16 17.60
C LYS A 294 15.51 1.26 16.95
N SER A 295 15.58 -0.04 17.21
CA SER A 295 14.74 -1.03 16.54
C SER A 295 13.23 -0.78 16.71
N LYS A 296 12.80 -0.11 17.78
CA LYS A 296 11.37 0.20 18.03
C LYS A 296 10.95 1.61 17.64
N ASP A 297 11.88 2.45 17.17
CA ASP A 297 11.54 3.80 16.74
C ASP A 297 10.86 3.72 15.37
N ILE A 298 9.62 4.19 15.29
CA ILE A 298 8.89 4.28 14.02
C ILE A 298 9.48 5.42 13.20
N ILE A 299 10.00 5.09 12.04
CA ILE A 299 10.51 5.99 11.02
C ILE A 299 9.35 6.44 10.13
N GLY A 300 9.26 7.74 9.88
CA GLY A 300 8.30 8.29 8.95
C GLY A 300 6.86 8.15 9.41
N SER A 301 6.56 8.55 10.66
CA SER A 301 5.21 8.39 11.21
C SER A 301 4.18 9.16 10.40
N ARG A 302 3.12 8.49 9.95
CA ARG A 302 1.95 9.14 9.33
C ARG A 302 1.37 10.19 10.27
N GLU A 303 1.37 11.44 9.83
CA GLU A 303 0.64 12.51 10.50
C GLU A 303 -0.70 12.71 9.83
N PHE A 304 -1.78 12.32 10.50
CA PHE A 304 -3.12 12.69 10.05
C PHE A 304 -3.39 14.16 10.42
N PRO A 305 -3.70 15.03 9.43
CA PRO A 305 -4.15 16.40 9.70
C PRO A 305 -5.35 16.43 10.62
N GLY A 306 -6.09 15.32 10.70
CA GLY A 306 -7.17 15.04 11.64
C GLY A 306 -8.42 15.85 11.41
N PHE A 307 -9.51 15.46 12.06
CA PHE A 307 -10.79 16.14 11.97
C PHE A 307 -11.57 16.09 13.27
N THR A 308 -12.55 16.98 13.43
CA THR A 308 -13.48 16.94 14.56
C THR A 308 -14.83 16.41 14.11
N MET A 309 -15.54 15.74 15.02
CA MET A 309 -16.92 15.30 14.78
C MET A 309 -17.90 16.45 14.99
N TRP A 310 -17.64 17.24 16.03
CA TRP A 310 -18.37 18.45 16.33
C TRP A 310 -17.46 19.66 16.22
N SER A 311 -17.97 20.77 15.66
CA SER A 311 -17.32 22.06 15.85
C SER A 311 -17.60 22.56 17.27
N ALA A 312 -16.60 23.15 17.91
CA ALA A 312 -16.71 23.62 19.30
C ALA A 312 -17.79 24.70 19.49
N ASP A 313 -18.13 25.41 18.41
CA ASP A 313 -19.03 26.57 18.42
C ASP A 313 -20.46 26.24 17.98
N VAL A 314 -20.82 24.96 17.82
CA VAL A 314 -22.16 24.58 17.41
C VAL A 314 -23.16 24.80 18.54
N GLU A 315 -24.27 25.47 18.25
CA GLU A 315 -25.32 25.82 19.21
C GLU A 315 -25.86 24.61 19.99
N ALA A 316 -25.93 23.44 19.35
CA ALA A 316 -26.31 22.16 19.96
C ALA A 316 -25.42 21.74 21.15
N LEU A 317 -24.20 22.29 21.24
CA LEU A 317 -23.30 22.02 22.36
C LEU A 317 -23.41 23.07 23.47
N SER A 318 -24.06 24.21 23.25
CA SER A 318 -24.01 25.39 24.12
C SER A 318 -24.41 25.10 25.58
N SER A 319 -25.40 24.21 25.79
CA SER A 319 -25.93 23.79 27.10
C SER A 319 -25.11 22.70 27.80
N LEU A 320 -24.09 22.14 27.15
CA LEU A 320 -23.29 21.04 27.70
C LEU A 320 -22.16 21.54 28.63
N PRO A 321 -21.74 20.73 29.62
CA PRO A 321 -20.56 21.02 30.43
C PRO A 321 -19.29 21.16 29.57
N SER A 322 -18.34 21.95 30.05
CA SER A 322 -17.05 22.16 29.36
C SER A 322 -16.30 20.85 29.08
N ALA A 323 -16.29 19.92 30.04
CA ALA A 323 -15.67 18.60 29.85
C ALA A 323 -16.30 17.80 28.70
N CYS A 324 -17.63 17.84 28.56
CA CYS A 324 -18.35 17.20 27.47
C CYS A 324 -18.04 17.88 26.12
N LYS A 325 -18.07 19.22 26.07
CA LYS A 325 -17.70 20.01 24.88
C LYS A 325 -16.29 19.69 24.38
N THR A 326 -15.31 19.63 25.29
CA THR A 326 -13.93 19.28 24.96
C THR A 326 -13.83 17.86 24.41
N SER A 327 -14.55 16.90 25.00
CA SER A 327 -14.55 15.51 24.54
C SER A 327 -15.13 15.38 23.13
N LEU A 328 -16.26 16.06 22.85
CA LEU A 328 -16.94 16.02 21.55
C LEU A 328 -16.19 16.75 20.42
N SER A 329 -15.44 17.80 20.77
CA SER A 329 -14.64 18.58 19.83
C SER A 329 -13.19 18.11 19.72
N GLN A 330 -12.85 16.98 20.34
CA GLN A 330 -11.53 16.39 20.22
C GLN A 330 -11.22 16.04 18.77
N LYS A 331 -9.97 16.29 18.38
CA LYS A 331 -9.46 15.98 17.04
C LYS A 331 -9.17 14.49 16.90
N VAL A 332 -9.81 13.86 15.93
CA VAL A 332 -9.58 12.48 15.50
C VAL A 332 -8.42 12.46 14.51
N LYS A 333 -7.37 11.69 14.82
CA LYS A 333 -6.20 11.50 13.96
C LYS A 333 -6.39 10.28 13.07
N CYS A 334 -7.19 10.45 12.02
CA CYS A 334 -7.48 9.42 11.02
C CYS A 334 -7.38 9.99 9.62
N ASP A 335 -7.31 9.10 8.62
CA ASP A 335 -7.60 9.45 7.23
C ASP A 335 -8.95 10.21 7.15
N PRO A 336 -9.03 11.37 6.47
CA PRO A 336 -10.26 12.14 6.34
C PRO A 336 -11.44 11.34 5.77
N TRP A 337 -11.18 10.30 4.99
CA TRP A 337 -12.20 9.42 4.43
C TRP A 337 -13.02 8.74 5.53
N ALA A 338 -12.44 8.46 6.71
CA ALA A 338 -13.14 7.83 7.83
C ALA A 338 -14.42 8.59 8.25
N LYS A 339 -14.54 9.89 7.95
CA LYS A 339 -15.80 10.65 8.12
C LYS A 339 -16.99 10.04 7.40
N MET A 340 -16.78 9.30 6.31
CA MET A 340 -17.84 8.62 5.58
C MET A 340 -18.56 7.58 6.43
N PHE A 341 -17.92 7.06 7.48
CA PHE A 341 -18.55 6.18 8.46
C PHE A 341 -19.60 6.87 9.34
N LEU A 342 -19.74 8.19 9.30
CA LEU A 342 -20.86 8.88 9.95
C LEU A 342 -22.20 8.60 9.26
N LYS A 343 -22.19 8.17 7.99
CA LYS A 343 -23.41 7.79 7.29
C LYS A 343 -23.92 6.46 7.83
N ASP A 344 -25.21 6.37 8.10
CA ASP A 344 -25.86 5.13 8.53
C ASP A 344 -26.10 4.23 7.32
N THR A 345 -25.07 3.50 6.89
CA THR A 345 -25.10 2.60 5.73
C THR A 345 -24.22 1.38 5.97
N TYR A 346 -24.55 0.27 5.30
CA TYR A 346 -23.70 -0.91 5.24
C TYR A 346 -22.28 -0.56 4.74
N ARG A 347 -21.25 -1.10 5.40
CA ARG A 347 -19.85 -0.93 4.99
C ARG A 347 -19.44 -2.10 4.11
N GLY A 348 -19.42 -1.87 2.81
CA GLY A 348 -18.86 -2.80 1.83
C GLY A 348 -17.38 -2.52 1.56
N SER A 349 -16.83 -3.29 0.62
CA SER A 349 -15.48 -3.11 0.09
C SER A 349 -15.27 -1.69 -0.49
N LEU A 350 -14.08 -1.13 -0.26
CA LEU A 350 -13.64 0.11 -0.90
C LEU A 350 -12.90 -0.14 -2.22
N ASN A 351 -12.55 -1.39 -2.51
CA ASN A 351 -11.75 -1.82 -3.66
C ASN A 351 -10.46 -0.99 -3.85
N ASN A 352 -9.82 -0.61 -2.73
CA ASN A 352 -8.61 0.21 -2.71
C ASN A 352 -7.85 -0.04 -1.42
N ASP A 353 -6.97 -1.03 -1.43
CA ASP A 353 -6.22 -1.47 -0.25
C ASP A 353 -5.41 -0.33 0.36
N THR A 354 -4.73 0.48 -0.48
CA THR A 354 -3.98 1.66 -0.02
C THR A 354 -4.83 2.62 0.82
N LEU A 355 -6.07 2.89 0.38
CA LEU A 355 -7.00 3.71 1.14
C LEU A 355 -7.46 3.00 2.43
N ILE A 356 -7.76 1.71 2.34
CA ILE A 356 -8.19 0.92 3.50
C ILE A 356 -7.06 0.88 4.56
N ASP A 357 -5.81 0.63 4.17
CA ASP A 357 -4.66 0.61 5.07
C ASP A 357 -4.40 1.99 5.72
N SER A 358 -4.57 3.09 4.99
CA SER A 358 -4.54 4.45 5.57
C SER A 358 -5.62 4.65 6.63
N ILE A 359 -6.86 4.21 6.36
CA ILE A 359 -7.98 4.26 7.31
C ILE A 359 -7.69 3.36 8.52
N CYS A 360 -7.16 2.17 8.27
CA CYS A 360 -6.93 1.12 9.24
C CYS A 360 -5.62 1.26 10.03
N ASP A 361 -4.91 2.38 9.86
CA ASP A 361 -3.74 2.71 10.67
C ASP A 361 -4.09 2.63 12.16
N GLY A 362 -3.25 1.94 12.93
CA GLY A 362 -3.50 1.74 14.37
C GLY A 362 -3.62 3.04 15.17
N THR A 363 -3.02 4.15 14.71
CA THR A 363 -3.19 5.46 15.34
C THR A 363 -4.59 6.03 15.10
N CYS A 364 -5.21 5.73 13.95
CA CYS A 364 -6.60 6.05 13.70
C CYS A 364 -7.52 5.28 14.65
N GLY A 365 -7.38 3.95 14.72
CA GLY A 365 -8.17 3.12 15.64
C GLY A 365 -8.04 3.57 17.10
N ALA A 366 -6.81 3.86 17.56
CA ALA A 366 -6.57 4.38 18.90
C ALA A 366 -7.18 5.77 19.12
N SER A 367 -7.14 6.65 18.12
CA SER A 367 -7.75 7.99 18.21
C SER A 367 -9.27 7.94 18.25
N LEU A 368 -9.90 7.03 17.49
CA LEU A 368 -11.35 6.83 17.48
C LEU A 368 -11.83 6.25 18.81
N LYS A 369 -11.14 5.23 19.32
CA LYS A 369 -11.41 4.67 20.64
C LYS A 369 -11.28 5.72 21.73
N GLY A 370 -10.21 6.52 21.70
CA GLY A 370 -9.98 7.59 22.67
C GLY A 370 -11.08 8.66 22.67
N LEU A 371 -11.58 9.04 21.48
CA LEU A 371 -12.76 9.90 21.36
C LEU A 371 -14.00 9.26 21.98
N PHE A 372 -14.26 7.99 21.67
CA PHE A 372 -15.44 7.29 22.18
C PHE A 372 -15.43 7.20 23.71
N ASP A 373 -14.32 6.76 24.30
CA ASP A 373 -14.15 6.62 25.74
C ASP A 373 -14.27 7.98 26.46
N SER A 374 -13.70 9.04 25.87
CA SER A 374 -13.74 10.39 26.45
C SER A 374 -15.16 10.95 26.43
N VAL A 375 -15.92 10.76 25.35
CA VAL A 375 -17.33 11.19 25.26
C VAL A 375 -18.21 10.37 26.20
N GLN A 376 -18.02 9.05 26.29
CA GLN A 376 -18.79 8.18 27.19
C GLN A 376 -18.66 8.62 28.65
N THR A 377 -17.48 9.10 29.05
CA THR A 377 -17.20 9.56 30.41
C THR A 377 -17.59 11.03 30.62
N GLY A 378 -17.19 11.90 29.69
CA GLY A 378 -17.31 13.35 29.82
C GLY A 378 -18.72 13.88 29.59
N CYS A 379 -19.59 13.11 28.92
CA CYS A 379 -20.96 13.49 28.58
C CYS A 379 -22.03 12.63 29.27
N ILE A 380 -21.69 11.93 30.36
CA ILE A 380 -22.63 11.05 31.05
C ILE A 380 -23.90 11.82 31.50
N GLY A 381 -25.07 11.24 31.22
CA GLY A 381 -26.37 11.81 31.61
C GLY A 381 -26.89 12.94 30.71
N TYR A 382 -26.19 13.28 29.62
CA TYR A 382 -26.63 14.26 28.64
C TYR A 382 -27.08 13.57 27.34
N ASN A 383 -27.96 14.23 26.59
CA ASN A 383 -28.30 13.89 25.21
C ASN A 383 -27.91 15.06 24.29
N ILE A 384 -27.60 14.75 23.03
CA ILE A 384 -27.23 15.74 22.03
C ILE A 384 -28.12 15.54 20.82
N SER A 385 -28.90 16.57 20.47
CA SER A 385 -29.83 16.52 19.35
C SER A 385 -30.80 15.32 19.39
N GLY A 386 -31.20 14.87 20.58
CA GLY A 386 -32.13 13.75 20.76
C GLY A 386 -31.50 12.35 20.73
N SER A 387 -30.18 12.24 20.68
CA SER A 387 -29.46 10.95 20.71
C SER A 387 -28.41 10.90 21.82
N ALA A 388 -27.93 9.69 22.10
CA ALA A 388 -26.80 9.47 22.99
C ALA A 388 -25.55 10.25 22.51
N PRO A 389 -24.77 10.88 23.41
CA PRO A 389 -23.57 11.65 23.04
C PRO A 389 -22.54 10.84 22.25
N THR A 390 -22.48 9.53 22.51
CA THR A 390 -21.56 8.61 21.86
C THR A 390 -21.97 8.21 20.44
N LYS A 391 -23.16 8.59 19.94
CA LYS A 391 -23.71 8.12 18.65
C LYS A 391 -22.71 8.29 17.50
N TYR A 392 -22.25 9.51 17.24
CA TYR A 392 -21.35 9.76 16.10
C TYR A 392 -19.96 9.17 16.29
N GLY A 393 -19.40 9.25 17.49
CA GLY A 393 -18.11 8.64 17.82
C GLY A 393 -18.13 7.12 17.68
N GLY A 394 -19.22 6.48 18.11
CA GLY A 394 -19.40 5.04 18.00
C GLY A 394 -19.71 4.61 16.56
N GLN A 395 -20.44 5.39 15.77
CA GLN A 395 -20.70 5.08 14.35
C GLN A 395 -19.42 5.05 13.53
N ILE A 396 -18.54 6.04 13.70
CA ILE A 396 -17.26 6.04 13.00
C ILE A 396 -16.36 4.91 13.47
N TRP A 397 -16.36 4.61 14.78
CA TRP A 397 -15.49 3.58 15.33
C TRP A 397 -15.98 2.17 14.98
N SER A 398 -17.30 1.95 14.97
CA SER A 398 -17.92 0.73 14.42
C SER A 398 -17.58 0.59 12.95
N GLY A 399 -17.76 1.64 12.15
CA GLY A 399 -17.40 1.64 10.72
C GLY A 399 -15.91 1.31 10.49
N TRP A 400 -15.02 1.81 11.34
CA TRP A 400 -13.61 1.45 11.32
C TRP A 400 -13.38 -0.03 11.66
N ASN A 401 -13.92 -0.54 12.77
CA ASN A 401 -13.78 -1.96 13.16
C ASN A 401 -14.29 -2.89 12.04
N GLU A 402 -15.42 -2.53 11.45
CA GLU A 402 -16.09 -3.24 10.36
C GLU A 402 -15.28 -3.21 9.06
N THR A 403 -14.54 -2.12 8.80
CA THR A 403 -13.72 -1.96 7.60
C THR A 403 -12.35 -2.63 7.75
N CYS A 404 -11.79 -2.59 8.95
CA CYS A 404 -10.43 -3.03 9.24
C CYS A 404 -10.33 -4.49 9.69
N LEU A 405 -11.43 -5.23 9.66
CA LEU A 405 -11.44 -6.66 9.90
C LEU A 405 -10.67 -7.37 8.76
N LYS A 406 -9.61 -8.09 9.11
CA LYS A 406 -8.82 -8.92 8.19
C LYS A 406 -9.07 -10.41 8.45
N ASP A 407 -9.02 -11.22 7.40
CA ASP A 407 -8.92 -12.67 7.54
C ASP A 407 -7.52 -13.00 8.10
N PRO A 408 -7.39 -13.66 9.26
CA PRO A 408 -6.08 -14.00 9.81
C PRO A 408 -5.32 -15.03 8.96
N ALA A 409 -5.99 -15.78 8.08
CA ALA A 409 -5.36 -16.79 7.25
C ALA A 409 -4.66 -16.19 6.03
N THR A 410 -5.31 -15.26 5.33
CA THR A 410 -4.76 -14.63 4.11
C THR A 410 -4.19 -13.24 4.37
N GLY A 411 -4.71 -12.55 5.38
CA GLY A 411 -4.39 -11.15 5.66
C GLY A 411 -5.20 -10.16 4.81
N ASP A 412 -6.16 -10.64 4.01
CA ASP A 412 -7.06 -9.81 3.21
C ASP A 412 -8.12 -9.12 4.06
N TYR A 413 -8.60 -7.97 3.60
CA TYR A 413 -9.74 -7.31 4.23
C TYR A 413 -11.03 -8.09 4.00
N CYS A 414 -11.76 -8.36 5.08
CA CYS A 414 -12.95 -9.19 5.03
C CYS A 414 -14.06 -8.62 4.15
N ASN A 415 -14.15 -7.29 4.00
CA ASN A 415 -15.11 -6.69 3.08
C ASN A 415 -14.80 -7.00 1.62
N ASP A 416 -13.53 -7.15 1.24
CA ASP A 416 -13.11 -7.54 -0.11
C ASP A 416 -13.38 -9.02 -0.36
N VAL A 417 -13.09 -9.88 0.63
CA VAL A 417 -13.44 -11.31 0.61
C VAL A 417 -14.95 -11.50 0.41
N ILE A 418 -15.78 -10.80 1.19
CA ILE A 418 -17.24 -10.86 1.09
C ILE A 418 -17.74 -10.31 -0.25
N ASN A 419 -17.14 -9.23 -0.76
CA ASN A 419 -17.50 -8.67 -2.07
C ASN A 419 -17.30 -9.69 -3.20
N GLY A 420 -16.32 -10.59 -3.06
CA GLY A 420 -16.07 -11.69 -3.99
C GLY A 420 -17.14 -12.80 -4.01
N PHE A 421 -18.11 -12.80 -3.07
CA PHE A 421 -19.06 -13.90 -2.92
C PHE A 421 -20.12 -14.05 -4.03
N SER A 422 -20.11 -13.18 -5.05
CA SER A 422 -21.04 -13.10 -6.19
C SER A 422 -21.84 -14.38 -6.55
N GLY A 423 -23.16 -14.22 -6.77
CA GLY A 423 -23.99 -15.22 -7.45
C GLY A 423 -25.25 -15.71 -6.73
N VAL A 424 -25.63 -15.19 -5.56
CA VAL A 424 -26.83 -15.65 -4.83
C VAL A 424 -27.67 -14.49 -4.29
N ILE A 425 -29.00 -14.66 -4.32
CA ILE A 425 -29.98 -13.63 -3.92
C ILE A 425 -30.27 -13.68 -2.42
N TYR A 426 -30.18 -14.86 -1.81
CA TYR A 426 -30.45 -15.06 -0.39
C TYR A 426 -29.27 -15.73 0.30
N THR A 427 -28.98 -15.31 1.53
CA THR A 427 -27.89 -15.85 2.37
C THR A 427 -27.99 -17.36 2.56
N LYS A 428 -29.21 -17.90 2.69
CA LYS A 428 -29.46 -19.35 2.81
C LYS A 428 -29.02 -20.17 1.59
N ASP A 429 -28.83 -19.53 0.44
CA ASP A 429 -28.46 -20.18 -0.82
C ASP A 429 -26.93 -20.09 -1.07
N MET A 430 -26.18 -19.43 -0.17
CA MET A 430 -24.71 -19.40 -0.22
C MET A 430 -24.12 -20.79 0.02
N SER A 431 -22.95 -21.05 -0.58
CA SER A 431 -22.19 -22.25 -0.23
C SER A 431 -21.73 -22.20 1.23
N GLU A 432 -21.68 -23.36 1.88
CA GLU A 432 -21.24 -23.49 3.27
C GLU A 432 -19.87 -22.83 3.51
N SER A 433 -18.93 -22.98 2.57
CA SER A 433 -17.60 -22.35 2.65
C SER A 433 -17.61 -20.82 2.71
N LYS A 434 -18.58 -20.16 2.04
CA LYS A 434 -18.73 -18.71 2.07
C LYS A 434 -19.53 -18.27 3.29
N LEU A 435 -20.64 -18.96 3.55
CA LEU A 435 -21.55 -18.67 4.66
C LEU A 435 -20.85 -18.81 6.02
N CYS A 436 -20.03 -19.83 6.19
CA CYS A 436 -19.32 -20.13 7.42
C CYS A 436 -17.88 -19.59 7.44
N SER A 437 -17.52 -18.75 6.46
CA SER A 437 -16.22 -18.08 6.45
C SER A 437 -16.07 -17.15 7.67
N LEU A 438 -14.84 -17.04 8.19
CA LEU A 438 -14.54 -16.15 9.31
C LEU A 438 -15.00 -14.72 9.03
N CYS A 439 -14.70 -14.22 7.83
CA CYS A 439 -15.05 -12.88 7.42
C CYS A 439 -16.55 -12.62 7.48
N PHE A 440 -17.39 -13.50 6.94
CA PHE A 440 -18.84 -13.29 6.95
C PHE A 440 -19.43 -13.40 8.37
N VAL A 441 -19.01 -14.41 9.12
CA VAL A 441 -19.48 -14.68 10.47
C VAL A 441 -19.11 -13.53 11.42
N GLU A 442 -17.84 -13.15 11.47
CA GLU A 442 -17.36 -12.10 12.38
C GLU A 442 -17.91 -10.72 12.00
N ARG A 443 -18.15 -10.47 10.69
CA ARG A 443 -18.81 -9.24 10.23
C ARG A 443 -20.21 -9.10 10.82
N LEU A 444 -21.04 -10.14 10.71
CA LEU A 444 -22.42 -10.12 11.23
C LEU A 444 -22.45 -10.04 12.75
N LYS A 445 -21.58 -10.78 13.45
CA LYS A 445 -21.44 -10.68 14.91
C LYS A 445 -21.02 -9.29 15.36
N MET A 446 -20.05 -8.69 14.67
CA MET A 446 -19.56 -7.34 14.98
C MET A 446 -20.69 -6.32 14.83
N MET A 447 -21.46 -6.40 13.75
CA MET A 447 -22.65 -5.57 13.55
C MET A 447 -23.68 -5.79 14.67
N GLN A 448 -24.02 -7.04 14.96
CA GLN A 448 -24.97 -7.40 16.03
C GLN A 448 -24.56 -6.87 17.40
N SER A 449 -23.26 -6.90 17.71
CA SER A 449 -22.72 -6.46 19.01
C SER A 449 -22.70 -4.95 19.21
N SER A 450 -22.93 -4.16 18.15
CA SER A 450 -22.75 -2.71 18.14
C SER A 450 -24.08 -2.00 17.88
N SER A 451 -24.56 -1.22 18.86
CA SER A 451 -25.66 -0.25 18.69
C SER A 451 -25.36 0.83 17.63
N TYR A 452 -24.11 0.93 17.18
CA TYR A 452 -23.65 1.94 16.23
C TYR A 452 -23.54 1.41 14.78
N SER A 453 -23.87 0.13 14.56
CA SER A 453 -23.91 -0.47 13.23
C SER A 453 -25.30 -0.36 12.62
N VAL A 454 -25.43 -0.69 11.33
CA VAL A 454 -26.71 -0.78 10.61
C VAL A 454 -27.44 -2.11 10.81
N TYR A 455 -27.11 -2.87 11.86
CA TYR A 455 -27.71 -4.18 12.10
C TYR A 455 -29.23 -4.08 12.29
N ASP A 456 -29.98 -4.64 11.34
CA ASP A 456 -31.43 -4.57 11.27
C ASP A 456 -32.05 -5.98 11.14
N LYS A 457 -33.34 -6.04 10.80
CA LYS A 457 -34.05 -7.33 10.65
C LYS A 457 -33.51 -8.20 9.52
N TYR A 458 -32.91 -7.62 8.48
CA TYR A 458 -32.29 -8.39 7.40
C TYR A 458 -31.01 -9.06 7.90
N PHE A 459 -30.12 -8.29 8.53
CA PHE A 459 -28.89 -8.84 9.10
C PHE A 459 -29.14 -9.81 10.25
N GLN A 460 -30.21 -9.60 11.02
CA GLN A 460 -30.66 -10.58 12.00
C GLN A 460 -31.04 -11.92 11.37
N ALA A 461 -31.83 -11.89 10.30
CA ALA A 461 -32.20 -13.11 9.58
C ALA A 461 -30.96 -13.81 8.99
N ASP A 462 -29.99 -13.04 8.48
CA ASP A 462 -28.73 -13.58 7.97
C ASP A 462 -27.92 -14.28 9.06
N LEU A 463 -27.78 -13.66 10.23
CA LEU A 463 -27.04 -14.25 11.35
C LEU A 463 -27.75 -15.49 11.92
N GLU A 464 -29.07 -15.53 11.93
CA GLU A 464 -29.85 -16.71 12.31
C GLU A 464 -29.62 -17.88 11.33
N VAL A 465 -29.55 -17.60 10.03
CA VAL A 465 -29.21 -18.61 9.00
C VAL A 465 -27.78 -19.11 9.20
N VAL A 466 -26.82 -18.21 9.44
CA VAL A 466 -25.42 -18.57 9.73
C VAL A 466 -25.33 -19.46 10.98
N HIS A 467 -26.01 -19.12 12.07
CA HIS A 467 -26.06 -19.96 13.27
C HIS A 467 -26.61 -21.35 12.97
N ALA A 468 -27.72 -21.43 12.25
CA ALA A 468 -28.37 -22.70 11.92
C ALA A 468 -27.53 -23.60 11.01
N GLN A 469 -26.91 -23.04 9.96
CA GLN A 469 -26.20 -23.84 8.95
C GLN A 469 -24.73 -24.09 9.29
N CYS A 470 -24.08 -23.18 10.02
CA CYS A 470 -22.67 -23.31 10.42
C CYS A 470 -22.49 -23.95 11.81
N GLY A 471 -23.58 -24.35 12.48
CA GLY A 471 -23.52 -24.92 13.83
C GLY A 471 -23.02 -23.94 14.90
N LEU A 472 -23.26 -22.65 14.69
CA LEU A 472 -22.84 -21.58 15.61
C LEU A 472 -24.00 -21.17 16.52
N SER A 473 -23.66 -20.58 17.67
CA SER A 473 -24.63 -20.08 18.64
C SER A 473 -24.20 -18.72 19.18
N GLY A 474 -25.16 -17.83 19.43
CA GLY A 474 -24.91 -16.50 19.96
C GLY A 474 -26.16 -15.63 19.93
N PRO A 475 -26.10 -14.39 20.45
CA PRO A 475 -27.20 -13.45 20.33
C PRO A 475 -27.42 -13.03 18.87
N THR A 476 -28.69 -12.98 18.45
CA THR A 476 -29.09 -12.46 17.12
C THR A 476 -29.96 -11.21 17.24
N THR A 477 -30.43 -10.90 18.46
CA THR A 477 -31.33 -9.77 18.73
C THR A 477 -30.66 -8.45 18.41
N MET A 478 -31.42 -7.54 17.80
CA MET A 478 -30.97 -6.19 17.49
C MET A 478 -30.51 -5.44 18.75
N PRO A 479 -29.36 -4.75 18.71
CA PRO A 479 -28.88 -3.97 19.84
C PRO A 479 -29.82 -2.77 20.13
N PRO A 480 -29.76 -2.17 21.33
CA PRO A 480 -30.61 -1.04 21.68
C PRO A 480 -30.40 0.17 20.76
N SER A 481 -31.47 0.92 20.51
CA SER A 481 -31.39 2.19 19.76
C SER A 481 -30.61 3.25 20.54
N LEU A 482 -29.86 4.07 19.80
CA LEU A 482 -29.11 5.21 20.33
C LEU A 482 -29.91 6.51 20.33
N ASP A 483 -31.11 6.49 19.74
CA ASP A 483 -32.05 7.60 19.80
C ASP A 483 -32.81 7.55 21.12
N ALA A 484 -33.07 8.72 21.71
CA ALA A 484 -33.80 8.80 22.96
C ALA A 484 -35.17 8.10 22.81
N PRO A 485 -35.66 7.43 23.87
CA PRO A 485 -37.05 6.97 23.89
C PRO A 485 -37.97 8.16 23.60
N PRO A 486 -39.04 8.00 22.81
CA PRO A 486 -40.03 9.07 22.67
C PRO A 486 -40.51 9.50 24.07
N GLU A 487 -40.50 10.80 24.33
CA GLU A 487 -40.97 11.39 25.60
C GLU A 487 -42.50 11.28 25.72
N PHE A 488 -43.04 10.08 25.86
CA PHE A 488 -44.39 9.88 26.40
C PHE A 488 -44.44 8.57 27.18
N PRO A 489 -44.80 8.59 28.49
CA PRO A 489 -45.20 7.37 29.17
C PRO A 489 -46.54 6.90 28.59
N PRO A 490 -46.79 5.57 28.50
CA PRO A 490 -48.13 5.08 28.19
C PRO A 490 -49.04 5.41 29.39
N ASP A 491 -50.08 6.22 29.15
CA ASP A 491 -51.20 6.30 30.08
C ASP A 491 -51.96 4.94 30.08
N PRO A 492 -52.55 4.55 31.23
CA PRO A 492 -53.07 3.20 31.49
C PRO A 492 -54.25 2.77 30.61
#